data_AF-A0A9E8N1L9-F1
#
_entry.id   AF-A0A9E8N1L9-F1
#
_cell.length_a   1.000
_cell.length_b   1.000
_cell.length_c   1.000
_cell.angle_alpha   90.00
_cell.angle_beta   90.00
_cell.angle_gamma   90.00
#
_symmetry.space_group_name_H-M   'P 1'
#
loop_
_entity.id
_entity.type
_entity.pdbx_description
1 polymer ?
#
loop_
_entity_poly.entity_id
_entity_poly.type
_entity_poly.pdbx_seq_one_letter_code
_entity_poly.pdbx_strand_id
1 'polypeptide(L)'
;MPRITAPDVINELKINDAISGETISLFYRLPTTEERVRYGKASIRREGNKIKNEIVEARQKYGKLILTGIKDGDFVKIENGKEVSYSSNPQSPDYDSNWKELVCRYASDLVEFMALQIFEGNSRDIDIFSGGEEAGEDAEKNS
;
A
#
# COMPACT_ATOMS: atom_id res chain seq x y z
N MET A 1 -15.21 4.93 9.93
CA MET A 1 -15.19 6.35 9.53
C MET A 1 -15.66 6.47 8.08
N PRO A 2 -16.37 7.53 7.67
CA PRO A 2 -16.76 7.71 6.27
C PRO A 2 -15.53 7.94 5.39
N ARG A 3 -15.56 7.46 4.14
CA ARG A 3 -14.52 7.73 3.15
C ARG A 3 -14.67 9.16 2.63
N ILE A 4 -13.62 9.97 2.78
CA ILE A 4 -13.61 11.35 2.27
C ILE A 4 -13.00 11.32 0.85
N THR A 5 -13.73 11.87 -0.12
CA THR A 5 -13.29 11.98 -1.52
C THR A 5 -12.97 13.45 -1.85
N ALA A 6 -11.80 13.91 -1.41
CA ALA A 6 -11.30 15.26 -1.69
C ALA A 6 -9.79 15.22 -2.02
N PRO A 7 -9.27 16.16 -2.84
CA PRO A 7 -7.92 16.11 -3.40
C PRO A 7 -6.78 16.19 -2.37
N ASP A 8 -7.04 16.75 -1.18
CA ASP A 8 -6.01 17.05 -0.17
C ASP A 8 -6.12 16.21 1.11
N VAL A 9 -6.86 15.09 1.05
CA VAL A 9 -7.00 14.19 2.21
C VAL A 9 -5.80 13.28 2.29
N ILE A 10 -5.03 13.44 3.36
CA ILE A 10 -3.97 12.53 3.75
C ILE A 10 -4.58 11.37 4.54
N ASN A 11 -4.26 10.16 4.14
CA ASN A 11 -4.65 8.92 4.78
C ASN A 11 -3.42 8.32 5.45
N GLU A 12 -3.63 7.50 6.48
CA GLU A 12 -2.58 6.77 7.18
C GLU A 12 -2.78 5.27 6.95
N LEU A 13 -1.71 4.58 6.54
CA LEU A 13 -1.64 3.13 6.53
C LEU A 13 -0.66 2.70 7.64
N LYS A 14 -1.16 1.88 8.55
CA LYS A 14 -0.36 1.25 9.61
C LYS A 14 0.04 -0.15 9.18
N ILE A 15 1.33 -0.44 9.19
CA ILE A 15 1.92 -1.71 8.77
C ILE A 15 2.63 -2.30 9.98
N ASN A 16 2.32 -3.55 10.33
CA ASN A 16 3.13 -4.29 11.28
C ASN A 16 4.39 -4.76 10.54
N ASP A 17 5.51 -4.12 10.81
CA ASP A 17 6.76 -4.42 10.13
C ASP A 17 7.46 -5.60 10.82
N ALA A 18 7.71 -6.66 10.04
CA ALA A 18 8.39 -7.84 10.54
C ALA A 18 9.90 -7.63 10.72
N ILE A 19 10.50 -6.61 10.06
CA ILE A 19 11.93 -6.32 10.11
C ILE A 19 12.29 -5.59 11.40
N SER A 20 11.59 -4.50 11.72
CA SER A 20 11.76 -3.76 12.97
C SER A 20 11.03 -4.39 14.17
N GLY A 21 9.95 -5.14 13.92
CA GLY A 21 9.04 -5.63 14.96
C GLY A 21 8.06 -4.57 15.48
N GLU A 22 8.02 -3.39 14.88
CA GLU A 22 7.16 -2.27 15.28
C GLU A 22 6.05 -1.98 14.26
N THR A 23 5.08 -1.15 14.64
CA THR A 23 4.06 -0.65 13.71
C THR A 23 4.53 0.63 13.05
N ILE A 24 4.81 0.56 11.75
CA ILE A 24 5.20 1.69 10.91
C ILE A 24 3.96 2.36 10.31
N SER A 25 3.92 3.69 10.34
CA SER A 25 2.87 4.49 9.72
C SER A 25 3.37 5.22 8.47
N LEU A 26 2.73 4.94 7.33
CA LEU A 26 2.92 5.66 6.08
C LEU A 26 1.72 6.56 5.79
N PHE A 27 1.99 7.79 5.38
CA PHE A 27 0.95 8.74 4.97
C PHE A 27 0.87 8.82 3.45
N TYR A 28 -0.36 8.79 2.92
CA TYR A 28 -0.59 8.77 1.48
C TYR A 28 -1.82 9.56 1.07
N ARG A 29 -1.84 10.01 -0.19
CA ARG A 29 -3.05 10.52 -0.85
C ARG A 29 -3.74 9.41 -1.65
N LEU A 30 -5.04 9.54 -1.86
CA LEU A 30 -5.74 8.63 -2.77
C LEU A 30 -5.23 8.81 -4.21
N PRO A 31 -5.00 7.70 -4.95
CA PRO A 31 -4.68 7.80 -6.36
C PRO A 31 -5.90 8.26 -7.15
N THR A 32 -5.65 9.04 -8.20
CA THR A 32 -6.68 9.42 -9.17
C THR A 32 -7.10 8.23 -10.03
N THR A 33 -8.25 8.34 -10.69
CA THR A 33 -8.68 7.34 -11.68
C THR A 33 -7.63 7.15 -12.78
N GLU A 34 -6.99 8.23 -13.23
CA GLU A 34 -5.95 8.16 -14.25
C GLU A 34 -4.72 7.40 -13.75
N GLU A 35 -4.28 7.66 -12.51
CA GLU A 35 -3.15 6.93 -11.90
C GLU A 35 -3.44 5.44 -11.76
N ARG A 36 -4.68 5.07 -11.39
CA ARG A 36 -5.09 3.65 -11.34
C ARG A 36 -5.03 2.98 -12.71
N VAL A 37 -5.49 3.65 -13.75
CA VAL A 37 -5.41 3.14 -15.13
C VAL A 37 -3.95 2.97 -15.55
N ARG A 38 -3.09 3.96 -15.26
CA ARG A 38 -1.67 3.89 -15.61
C ARG A 38 -0.93 2.82 -14.79
N TYR A 39 -1.32 2.60 -13.53
CA TYR A 39 -0.82 1.51 -12.69
C TYR A 39 -1.12 0.14 -13.32
N GLY A 40 -2.38 -0.13 -13.65
CA GLY A 40 -2.78 -1.42 -14.23
C GLY A 40 -2.12 -1.70 -15.59
N LYS A 41 -1.82 -0.67 -16.38
CA LYS A 41 -1.03 -0.81 -17.61
C LYS A 41 0.45 -1.08 -17.35
N ALA A 42 1.01 -0.55 -16.27
CA ALA A 42 2.41 -0.72 -15.94
C ALA A 42 2.70 -2.08 -15.28
N SER A 43 1.74 -2.67 -14.57
CA SER A 43 1.93 -3.98 -13.94
C SER A 43 1.97 -5.13 -14.94
N ILE A 44 1.32 -4.97 -16.11
CA ILE A 44 1.23 -5.99 -17.16
C ILE A 44 1.80 -5.42 -18.46
N ARG A 45 3.03 -5.81 -18.81
CA ARG A 45 3.64 -5.45 -20.08
C ARG A 45 3.66 -6.63 -21.03
N ARG A 46 3.01 -6.49 -22.19
CA ARG A 46 3.04 -7.50 -23.25
C ARG A 46 4.18 -7.20 -24.23
N GLU A 47 5.16 -8.08 -24.32
CA GLU A 47 6.24 -8.02 -25.31
C GLU A 47 6.04 -9.16 -26.32
N GLY A 48 5.36 -8.83 -27.44
CA GLY A 48 5.00 -9.80 -28.47
C GLY A 48 4.08 -10.90 -27.92
N ASN A 49 4.59 -12.14 -27.90
CA ASN A 49 3.87 -13.31 -27.39
C ASN A 49 4.14 -13.62 -25.91
N LYS A 50 4.95 -12.81 -25.21
CA LYS A 50 5.28 -12.99 -23.79
C LYS A 50 4.64 -11.89 -22.94
N ILE A 51 4.08 -12.28 -21.80
CA ILE A 51 3.62 -11.35 -20.77
C ILE A 51 4.75 -11.23 -19.74
N LYS A 52 5.30 -10.02 -19.58
CA LYS A 52 6.20 -9.69 -18.48
C LYS A 52 5.38 -9.10 -17.34
N ASN A 53 5.59 -9.67 -16.16
CA ASN A 53 5.00 -9.17 -14.93
C ASN A 53 5.96 -8.14 -14.32
N GLU A 54 5.68 -6.85 -14.51
CA GLU A 54 6.46 -5.72 -13.99
C GLU A 54 5.81 -5.13 -12.72
N ILE A 55 5.03 -5.96 -12.00
CA ILE A 55 4.23 -5.51 -10.86
C ILE A 55 5.05 -4.88 -9.72
N VAL A 56 6.26 -5.38 -9.46
CA VAL A 56 7.16 -4.82 -8.44
C VAL A 56 7.56 -3.40 -8.80
N GLU A 57 7.96 -3.18 -10.06
CA GLU A 57 8.34 -1.85 -10.57
C GLU A 57 7.16 -0.89 -10.58
N ALA A 58 5.96 -1.37 -10.93
CA ALA A 58 4.73 -0.61 -10.86
C ALA A 58 4.41 -0.21 -9.41
N ARG A 59 4.47 -1.14 -8.45
CA ARG A 59 4.25 -0.86 -7.03
C ARG A 59 5.21 0.19 -6.50
N GLN A 60 6.51 0.08 -6.80
CA GLN A 60 7.49 1.09 -6.42
C GLN A 60 7.16 2.47 -7.01
N LYS A 61 6.98 2.52 -8.33
CA LYS A 61 6.75 3.79 -9.05
C LYS A 61 5.52 4.51 -8.56
N TYR A 62 4.39 3.81 -8.47
CA TYR A 62 3.12 4.43 -8.10
C TYR A 62 2.94 4.56 -6.59
N GLY A 63 3.54 3.67 -5.79
CA GLY A 63 3.63 3.82 -4.33
C GLY A 63 4.37 5.10 -3.94
N LYS A 64 5.55 5.34 -4.53
CA LYS A 64 6.31 6.59 -4.34
C LYS A 64 5.50 7.84 -4.72
N LEU A 65 4.71 7.75 -5.79
CA LEU A 65 3.90 8.86 -6.30
C LEU A 65 2.79 9.30 -5.34
N ILE A 66 2.21 8.36 -4.58
CA ILE A 66 1.13 8.63 -3.63
C ILE A 66 1.61 8.78 -2.18
N LEU A 67 2.84 8.38 -1.86
CA LEU A 67 3.47 8.57 -0.55
C LEU A 67 3.63 10.06 -0.27
N THR A 68 2.96 10.57 0.76
CA THR A 68 2.99 11.97 1.16
C THR A 68 3.79 12.21 2.43
N GLY A 69 3.99 11.20 3.27
CA GLY A 69 4.79 11.31 4.47
C GLY A 69 5.05 9.99 5.18
N ILE A 70 5.81 10.09 6.26
CA ILE A 70 6.07 9.06 7.26
C ILE A 70 5.82 9.66 8.64
N LYS A 71 5.48 8.81 9.61
CA LYS A 71 5.37 9.22 11.01
C LYS A 71 6.75 9.43 11.62
N ASP A 72 6.88 10.50 12.39
CA ASP A 72 8.12 10.84 13.08
C ASP A 72 8.46 9.75 14.12
N GLY A 73 9.73 9.34 14.12
CA GLY A 73 10.25 8.28 15.00
C GLY A 73 10.20 6.88 14.40
N ASP A 74 9.39 6.63 13.37
CA ASP A 74 9.27 5.29 12.78
C ASP A 74 10.48 4.93 11.88
N PHE A 75 11.24 5.93 11.43
CA PHE A 75 12.42 5.72 10.59
C PHE A 75 13.65 6.43 11.15
N VAL A 76 14.77 5.71 11.10
CA VAL A 76 16.09 6.21 11.47
C VAL A 76 17.07 5.98 10.32
N LYS A 77 18.08 6.85 10.23
CA LYS A 77 19.25 6.69 9.37
C LYS A 77 20.50 6.65 10.23
N ILE A 78 21.58 6.11 9.67
CA ILE A 78 22.88 6.13 10.34
C ILE A 78 23.66 7.36 9.88
N GLU A 79 23.94 8.28 10.80
CA GLU A 79 24.84 9.42 10.58
C GLU A 79 25.96 9.38 11.60
N ASN A 80 27.21 9.38 11.12
CA ASN A 80 28.41 9.29 11.97
C ASN A 80 28.37 8.11 12.97
N GLY A 81 27.83 6.97 12.54
CA GLY A 81 27.71 5.76 13.35
C GLY A 81 26.62 5.82 14.44
N LYS A 82 25.73 6.81 14.40
CA LYS A 82 24.59 6.95 15.32
C LYS A 82 23.29 6.88 14.56
N GLU A 83 22.28 6.31 15.21
CA GLU A 83 20.89 6.37 14.75
C GLU A 83 20.35 7.78 14.94
N VAL A 84 19.83 8.34 13.84
CA VAL A 84 19.23 9.67 13.79
C VAL A 84 17.87 9.53 13.12
N SER A 85 16.81 9.88 13.84
CA SER A 85 15.46 9.92 13.29
C SER A 85 15.35 11.01 12.22
N TYR A 86 14.47 10.82 11.25
CA TYR A 86 14.16 11.85 10.27
C TYR A 86 12.67 11.96 10.02
N SER A 87 12.23 13.16 9.66
CA SER A 87 10.83 13.52 9.48
C SER A 87 10.53 13.85 8.02
N SER A 88 9.27 13.59 7.63
CA SER A 88 8.71 14.07 6.37
C SER A 88 8.07 15.46 6.46
N ASN A 89 7.87 15.99 7.67
CA ASN A 89 7.19 17.25 7.92
C ASN A 89 8.19 18.43 7.80
N PRO A 90 8.02 19.38 6.86
CA PRO A 90 8.92 20.52 6.71
C PRO A 90 9.02 21.47 7.90
N GLN A 91 8.08 21.37 8.86
CA GLN A 91 8.11 22.16 10.10
C GLN A 91 8.81 21.41 11.26
N SER A 92 9.19 20.15 11.07
CA SER A 92 9.91 19.37 12.08
C SER A 92 11.39 19.79 12.11
N PRO A 93 12.01 19.90 13.30
CA PRO A 93 13.46 20.09 13.40
C PRO A 93 14.26 18.94 12.77
N ASP A 94 13.66 17.74 12.69
CA ASP A 94 14.26 16.54 12.11
C ASP A 94 13.89 16.37 10.63
N TYR A 95 13.38 17.41 9.96
CA TYR A 95 13.01 17.35 8.56
C TYR A 95 14.22 17.01 7.68
N ASP A 96 14.08 15.94 6.89
CA ASP A 96 15.05 15.58 5.87
C ASP A 96 14.41 15.70 4.49
N SER A 97 14.85 16.66 3.67
CA SER A 97 14.33 16.83 2.30
C SER A 97 14.45 15.57 1.40
N ASN A 98 15.33 14.63 1.76
CA ASN A 98 15.57 13.37 1.06
C ASN A 98 14.83 12.17 1.68
N TRP A 99 13.99 12.38 2.71
CA TRP A 99 13.26 11.31 3.43
C TRP A 99 12.59 10.32 2.48
N LYS A 100 11.95 10.83 1.41
CA LYS A 100 11.16 10.01 0.49
C LYS A 100 12.05 9.06 -0.31
N GLU A 101 13.23 9.51 -0.71
CA GLU A 101 14.19 8.67 -1.41
C GLU A 101 14.78 7.61 -0.48
N LEU A 102 15.06 7.97 0.78
CA LEU A 102 15.55 7.01 1.78
C LEU A 102 14.55 5.87 1.99
N VAL A 103 13.28 6.21 2.23
CA VAL A 103 12.20 5.23 2.43
C VAL A 103 12.01 4.38 1.19
N CYS A 104 11.87 4.98 0.00
CA CYS A 104 11.67 4.21 -1.23
C CYS A 104 12.85 3.31 -1.61
N ARG A 105 14.08 3.65 -1.18
CA ARG A 105 15.28 2.87 -1.50
C ARG A 105 15.56 1.75 -0.49
N TYR A 106 15.39 2.04 0.80
CA TYR A 106 15.83 1.13 1.87
C TYR A 106 14.69 0.43 2.61
N ALA A 107 13.46 0.94 2.47
CA ALA A 107 12.23 0.32 2.97
C ALA A 107 11.22 0.13 1.82
N SER A 108 11.75 -0.37 0.69
CA SER A 108 11.02 -0.48 -0.57
C SER A 108 9.82 -1.42 -0.43
N ASP A 109 9.96 -2.50 0.35
CA ASP A 109 8.92 -3.46 0.70
C ASP A 109 7.68 -2.81 1.34
N LEU A 110 7.87 -1.84 2.25
CA LEU A 110 6.76 -1.10 2.86
C LEU A 110 6.00 -0.25 1.84
N VAL A 111 6.73 0.38 0.92
CA VAL A 111 6.15 1.18 -0.18
C VAL A 111 5.40 0.28 -1.17
N GLU A 112 5.95 -0.89 -1.46
CA GLU A 112 5.33 -1.91 -2.31
C GLU A 112 4.04 -2.45 -1.70
N PHE A 113 4.07 -2.76 -0.40
CA PHE A 113 2.91 -3.22 0.34
C PHE A 113 1.82 -2.14 0.37
N MET A 114 2.19 -0.88 0.62
CA MET A 114 1.25 0.23 0.55
C MET A 114 0.61 0.35 -0.85
N ALA A 115 1.40 0.25 -1.92
CA ALA A 115 0.88 0.29 -3.28
C ALA A 115 -0.06 -0.88 -3.58
N LEU A 116 0.30 -2.10 -3.17
CA LEU A 116 -0.56 -3.27 -3.24
C LEU A 116 -1.92 -3.00 -2.58
N GLN A 117 -1.94 -2.55 -1.32
CA GLN A 117 -3.18 -2.30 -0.59
C GLN A 117 -4.06 -1.22 -1.27
N ILE A 118 -3.44 -0.16 -1.79
CA ILE A 118 -4.20 0.99 -2.30
C ILE A 118 -4.65 0.81 -3.75
N PHE A 119 -3.81 0.24 -4.61
CA PHE A 119 -4.08 0.06 -6.03
C PHE A 119 -4.77 -1.26 -6.34
N GLU A 120 -4.34 -2.35 -5.68
CA GLU A 120 -4.80 -3.71 -5.95
C GLU A 120 -5.77 -4.25 -4.90
N GLY A 121 -5.84 -3.61 -3.72
CA GLY A 121 -6.67 -3.99 -2.58
C GLY A 121 -8.11 -4.30 -2.94
N ASN A 122 -8.30 -5.56 -3.35
CA ASN A 122 -9.51 -6.35 -3.30
C ASN A 122 -9.51 -7.05 -1.95
N SER A 123 -9.87 -6.31 -0.93
CA SER A 123 -10.66 -6.85 0.18
C SER A 123 -11.90 -5.96 0.28
N ARG A 124 -12.76 -6.04 -0.75
CA ARG A 124 -14.18 -6.05 -0.40
C ARG A 124 -14.29 -7.28 0.49
N ASP A 125 -14.66 -7.11 1.74
CA ASP A 125 -15.15 -8.22 2.54
C ASP A 125 -16.24 -8.87 1.68
N ILE A 126 -15.91 -9.99 1.05
CA ILE A 126 -16.93 -10.82 0.47
C ILE A 126 -16.93 -12.05 1.35
N ASP A 127 -17.83 -12.03 2.32
CA ASP A 127 -18.47 -13.23 2.85
C ASP A 127 -19.11 -14.00 1.68
N ILE A 128 -18.31 -14.63 0.80
CA ILE A 128 -18.77 -15.55 -0.25
C ILE A 128 -19.01 -16.94 0.35
N PHE A 129 -18.54 -17.18 1.57
CA PHE A 129 -18.73 -18.46 2.26
C PHE A 129 -19.84 -18.46 3.30
N SER A 130 -20.69 -17.44 3.38
CA SER A 130 -22.04 -17.62 3.92
C SER A 130 -22.98 -18.09 2.81
N GLY A 131 -22.57 -19.15 2.10
CA GLY A 131 -23.47 -19.95 1.27
C GLY A 131 -24.42 -20.65 2.21
N GLY A 132 -25.70 -20.26 2.14
CA GLY A 132 -26.74 -20.74 3.02
C GLY A 132 -26.79 -22.25 3.11
N GLU A 133 -27.10 -22.73 4.31
CA GLU A 133 -27.65 -24.07 4.50
C GLU A 133 -28.79 -24.25 3.48
N GLU A 134 -28.58 -25.16 2.53
CA GLU A 134 -29.61 -25.57 1.58
C GLU A 134 -30.82 -26.09 2.35
N ALA A 135 -31.96 -25.49 2.03
CA ALA A 135 -33.27 -25.97 2.42
C ALA A 135 -33.57 -27.34 1.78
N GLY A 136 -34.31 -28.16 2.51
CA GLY A 136 -35.24 -29.12 1.91
C GLY A 136 -34.88 -30.59 2.08
N GLU A 137 -35.01 -31.11 3.30
CA GLU A 137 -35.30 -32.54 3.47
C GLU A 137 -36.82 -32.68 3.59
N ASP A 138 -37.49 -32.87 2.45
CA ASP A 138 -38.80 -33.51 2.42
C ASP A 138 -39.01 -34.25 1.08
N ALA A 139 -39.11 -35.58 1.23
CA ALA A 139 -39.96 -36.52 0.52
C ALA A 139 -39.55 -37.15 -0.85
N GLU A 140 -39.64 -38.48 -0.81
CA GLU A 140 -40.05 -39.43 -1.86
C GLU A 140 -39.04 -39.94 -2.89
N LYS A 141 -38.55 -41.16 -2.65
CA LYS A 141 -38.40 -42.18 -3.70
C LYS A 141 -39.03 -43.51 -3.27
N ASN A 142 -40.07 -43.88 -4.03
CA ASN A 142 -40.62 -45.22 -4.26
C ASN A 142 -39.65 -46.39 -3.99
N SER A 143 -40.08 -47.33 -3.15
CA SER A 143 -40.12 -48.78 -3.44
C SER A 143 -41.06 -49.48 -2.47
#